data_AF-A0A7S3AFT2-F1
#
_entry.id   AF-A0A7S3AFT2-F1
#
_cell.length_a   1.000
_cell.length_b   1.000
_cell.length_c   1.000
_cell.angle_alpha   90.00
_cell.angle_beta   90.00
_cell.angle_gamma   90.00
#
_symmetry.space_group_name_H-M   'P 1'
#
loop_
_entity.id
_entity.type
_entity.pdbx_description
1 polymer ?
#
loop_
_entity_poly.entity_id
_entity_poly.type
_entity_poly.pdbx_seq_one_letter_code
_entity_poly.pdbx_strand_id
1 'polypeptide(L)'
;RACRQMGEQFPHMWLEALRYLGSEAAQGSEETHEAIAEVIRAIDREQLLPPLALMQLLGQESNLPFSIVRDYLVQHLQDDEEAIRENHKEAARYEEDTARMRGEIKALTSEPKVFQQSKCSACHNPLELPTVNFFCGHVFHQGCLGDNDQECSLCAPQRRRVREHMQQQQQLAAAHDDFFKQLERSPDGFGTVAEFLGRGMLCNISRPPR
;
A
#
# COMPACT_ATOMS: atom_id res chain seq x y z
N ARG A 1 -7.14 37.49 2.63
CA ARG A 1 -5.69 37.79 2.72
C ARG A 1 -5.00 37.01 3.85
N ALA A 2 -5.53 37.00 5.07
CA ALA A 2 -4.97 36.21 6.19
C ALA A 2 -4.88 34.70 5.88
N CYS A 3 -5.90 34.10 5.27
CA CYS A 3 -5.90 32.68 4.91
C CYS A 3 -4.83 32.32 3.86
N ARG A 4 -4.50 33.23 2.93
CA ARG A 4 -3.40 33.01 1.96
C ARG A 4 -2.01 33.07 2.59
N GLN A 5 -1.86 33.71 3.75
CA GLN A 5 -0.57 33.87 4.43
C GLN A 5 -0.35 32.85 5.57
N MET A 6 -1.43 32.39 6.20
CA MET A 6 -1.38 31.45 7.34
C MET A 6 -2.09 30.12 7.09
N GLY A 7 -2.65 29.92 5.90
CA GLY A 7 -3.39 28.70 5.55
C GLY A 7 -2.54 27.43 5.55
N GLU A 8 -1.23 27.54 5.31
CA GLU A 8 -0.28 26.41 5.42
C GLU A 8 0.03 26.05 6.88
N GLN A 9 -0.06 27.01 7.82
CA GLN A 9 0.25 26.80 9.24
C GLN A 9 -0.99 26.39 10.05
N PHE A 10 -2.17 26.85 9.64
CA PHE A 10 -3.45 26.58 10.30
C PHE A 10 -4.53 26.24 9.28
N PRO A 11 -4.58 24.97 8.80
CA PRO A 11 -5.50 24.58 7.74
C PRO A 11 -6.99 24.76 8.10
N HIS A 12 -7.34 24.63 9.38
CA HIS A 12 -8.69 24.88 9.89
C HIS A 12 -9.21 26.30 9.64
N MET A 13 -8.31 27.27 9.40
CA MET A 13 -8.71 28.64 9.04
C MET A 13 -9.45 28.71 7.71
N TRP A 14 -9.22 27.76 6.79
CA TRP A 14 -9.96 27.68 5.53
C TRP A 14 -11.43 27.33 5.76
N LEU A 15 -11.72 26.51 6.79
CA LEU A 15 -13.09 26.14 7.18
C LEU A 15 -13.83 27.33 7.77
N GLU A 16 -13.20 28.08 8.66
CA GLU A 16 -13.78 29.30 9.24
C GLU A 16 -13.97 30.39 8.17
N ALA A 17 -13.03 30.50 7.23
CA ALA A 17 -13.17 31.40 6.08
C ALA A 17 -14.35 31.00 5.18
N LEU A 18 -14.53 29.71 4.93
CA LEU A 18 -15.66 29.20 4.15
C LEU A 18 -17.00 29.52 4.84
N ARG A 19 -17.09 29.35 6.17
CA ARG A 19 -18.30 29.66 6.95
C ARG A 19 -18.61 31.15 6.91
N TYR A 20 -17.60 31.99 7.14
CA TYR A 20 -17.74 33.45 7.06
C TYR A 20 -18.21 33.90 5.67
N LEU A 21 -17.50 33.47 4.62
CA LEU A 21 -17.83 33.83 3.24
C LEU A 21 -19.18 33.24 2.80
N GLY A 22 -19.55 32.05 3.29
CA GLY A 22 -20.85 31.44 3.04
C GLY A 22 -22.01 32.27 3.60
N SER A 23 -21.85 32.84 4.79
CA SER A 23 -22.86 33.74 5.39
C SER A 23 -23.00 35.09 4.65
N GLU A 24 -21.92 35.61 4.06
CA GLU A 24 -21.94 36.85 3.27
C GLU A 24 -22.32 36.61 1.80
N ALA A 25 -22.25 35.37 1.32
CA ALA A 25 -22.46 35.00 -0.08
C ALA A 25 -23.87 35.29 -0.60
N ALA A 26 -24.89 35.34 0.27
CA ALA A 26 -26.26 35.66 -0.13
C ALA A 26 -26.43 37.09 -0.69
N GLN A 27 -25.49 37.99 -0.43
CA GLN A 27 -25.47 39.38 -0.89
C GLN A 27 -24.19 39.72 -1.69
N GLY A 28 -23.35 38.70 -1.96
CA GLY A 28 -21.98 38.86 -2.46
C GLY A 28 -21.87 39.17 -3.95
N SER A 29 -20.81 39.90 -4.31
CA SER A 29 -20.40 40.20 -5.69
C SER A 29 -19.71 38.99 -6.35
N GLU A 30 -19.41 39.10 -7.65
CA GLU A 30 -18.63 38.10 -8.41
C GLU A 30 -17.26 37.81 -7.76
N GLU A 31 -16.66 38.81 -7.10
CA GLU A 31 -15.41 38.68 -6.35
C GLU A 31 -15.54 37.76 -5.12
N THR A 32 -16.73 37.72 -4.50
CA THR A 32 -17.00 36.85 -3.34
C THR A 32 -17.09 35.39 -3.78
N HIS A 33 -17.68 35.14 -4.96
CA HIS A 33 -17.76 33.81 -5.56
C HIS A 33 -16.37 33.28 -5.96
N GLU A 34 -15.51 34.12 -6.53
CA GLU A 34 -14.14 33.74 -6.88
C GLU A 34 -13.30 33.41 -5.63
N ALA A 35 -13.47 34.18 -4.55
CA ALA A 35 -12.83 33.92 -3.28
C ALA A 35 -13.28 32.58 -2.66
N ILE A 36 -14.57 32.24 -2.76
CA ILE A 36 -15.10 30.95 -2.28
C ILE A 36 -14.54 29.79 -3.11
N ALA A 37 -14.46 29.93 -4.43
CA ALA A 37 -13.85 28.92 -5.30
C ALA A 37 -12.36 28.69 -4.96
N GLU A 38 -11.64 29.75 -4.62
CA GLU A 38 -10.25 29.65 -4.15
C GLU A 38 -10.14 28.90 -2.81
N VAL A 39 -11.04 29.20 -1.86
CA VAL A 39 -11.09 28.51 -0.56
C VAL A 39 -11.43 27.03 -0.74
N ILE A 40 -12.38 26.67 -1.61
CA ILE A 40 -12.72 25.27 -1.91
C ILE A 40 -11.51 24.52 -2.47
N ARG A 41 -10.77 25.12 -3.41
CA ARG A 41 -9.52 24.52 -3.94
C ARG A 41 -8.44 24.36 -2.88
N ALA A 42 -8.35 25.28 -1.91
CA ALA A 42 -7.41 25.17 -0.80
C ALA A 42 -7.82 24.06 0.19
N ILE A 43 -9.11 23.94 0.49
CA ILE A 43 -9.67 22.86 1.33
C ILE A 43 -9.38 21.49 0.73
N ASP A 44 -9.53 21.36 -0.59
CA ASP A 44 -9.25 20.11 -1.32
C ASP A 44 -7.76 19.77 -1.32
N ARG A 45 -6.89 20.76 -1.59
CA ARG A 45 -5.43 20.57 -1.55
C ARG A 45 -4.94 20.08 -0.19
N GLU A 46 -5.49 20.64 0.89
CA GLU A 46 -5.16 20.27 2.26
C GLU A 46 -5.98 19.07 2.79
N GLN A 47 -6.85 18.48 1.96
CA GLN A 47 -7.73 17.35 2.27
C GLN A 47 -8.53 17.52 3.58
N LEU A 48 -9.00 18.73 3.86
CA LEU A 48 -9.59 19.07 5.16
C LEU A 48 -11.01 18.56 5.34
N LEU A 49 -11.74 18.39 4.24
CA LEU A 49 -13.11 17.91 4.25
C LEU A 49 -13.39 17.00 3.06
N PRO A 50 -14.13 15.89 3.26
CA PRO A 50 -14.73 15.15 2.17
C PRO A 50 -15.69 16.05 1.36
N PRO A 51 -15.80 15.86 0.03
CA PRO A 51 -16.69 16.65 -0.82
C PRO A 51 -18.14 16.67 -0.34
N LEU A 52 -18.61 15.55 0.22
CA LEU A 52 -19.97 15.44 0.78
C LEU A 52 -20.16 16.36 2.00
N ALA A 53 -19.17 16.40 2.90
CA ALA A 53 -19.22 17.26 4.08
C ALA A 53 -19.14 18.74 3.69
N LEU A 54 -18.30 19.08 2.70
CA LEU A 54 -18.22 20.41 2.11
C LEU A 54 -19.58 20.85 1.54
N MET A 55 -20.25 19.97 0.80
CA MET A 55 -21.58 20.23 0.23
C MET A 55 -22.65 20.44 1.30
N GLN A 56 -22.61 19.66 2.39
CA GLN A 56 -23.52 19.82 3.51
C GLN A 56 -23.34 21.16 4.22
N LEU A 57 -22.09 21.59 4.43
CA LEU A 57 -21.80 22.90 5.01
C LEU A 57 -22.28 24.05 4.13
N LEU A 58 -22.01 23.98 2.82
CA LEU A 58 -22.44 25.01 1.87
C LEU A 58 -23.97 25.06 1.74
N GLY A 59 -24.63 23.90 1.76
CA GLY A 59 -26.09 23.81 1.69
C GLY A 59 -26.82 24.30 2.95
N GLN A 60 -26.17 24.31 4.11
CA GLN A 60 -26.74 24.82 5.36
C GLN A 60 -26.55 26.34 5.52
N GLU A 61 -25.40 26.86 5.10
CA GLU A 61 -24.97 28.23 5.41
C GLU A 61 -25.23 29.23 4.28
N SER A 62 -25.61 28.80 3.07
CA SER A 62 -25.63 29.69 1.90
C SER A 62 -26.67 29.36 0.82
N ASN A 63 -27.13 30.40 0.11
CA ASN A 63 -27.84 30.29 -1.17
C ASN A 63 -26.86 30.44 -2.36
N LEU A 64 -25.67 29.84 -2.26
CA LEU A 64 -24.65 29.90 -3.30
C LEU A 64 -25.12 29.18 -4.58
N PRO A 65 -24.84 29.74 -5.77
CA PRO A 65 -25.14 29.04 -7.01
C PRO A 65 -24.23 27.81 -7.15
N PHE A 66 -24.85 26.66 -7.43
CA PHE A 66 -24.16 25.36 -7.59
C PHE A 66 -23.04 25.40 -8.65
N SER A 67 -23.07 26.36 -9.58
CA SER A 67 -22.04 26.55 -10.59
C SER A 67 -20.62 26.70 -10.00
N ILE A 68 -20.48 27.25 -8.80
CA ILE A 68 -19.17 27.48 -8.15
C ILE A 68 -18.54 26.16 -7.69
N VAL A 69 -19.37 25.18 -7.30
CA VAL A 69 -18.92 23.89 -6.74
C VAL A 69 -18.96 22.78 -7.79
N ARG A 70 -19.70 22.98 -8.89
CA ARG A 70 -19.84 22.00 -9.98
C ARG A 70 -18.50 21.56 -10.53
N ASP A 71 -17.64 22.50 -10.91
CA ASP A 71 -16.37 22.17 -11.56
C ASP A 71 -15.44 21.44 -10.58
N TYR A 72 -15.47 21.82 -9.30
CA TYR A 72 -14.78 21.13 -8.22
C TYR A 72 -15.23 19.67 -8.09
N LEU A 73 -16.55 19.43 -8.00
CA LEU A 73 -17.09 18.07 -7.86
C LEU A 73 -16.82 17.21 -9.08
N VAL A 74 -16.95 17.76 -10.29
CA VAL A 74 -16.68 17.02 -11.52
C VAL A 74 -15.21 16.60 -11.58
N GLN A 75 -14.28 17.49 -11.22
CA GLN A 75 -12.87 17.16 -11.19
C GLN A 75 -12.56 16.10 -10.12
N HIS A 76 -13.06 16.27 -8.91
CA HIS A 76 -12.82 15.32 -7.81
C HIS A 76 -13.36 13.91 -8.15
N LEU A 77 -14.56 13.83 -8.73
CA LEU A 77 -15.13 12.55 -9.16
C LEU A 77 -14.31 11.89 -10.28
N GLN A 78 -13.75 12.67 -11.20
CA GLN A 78 -12.86 12.14 -12.25
C GLN A 78 -11.56 11.60 -11.67
N ASP A 79 -10.98 12.31 -10.70
CA ASP A 79 -9.76 11.87 -10.01
C ASP A 79 -10.02 10.58 -9.19
N ASP A 80 -11.17 10.49 -8.51
CA ASP A 80 -11.62 9.29 -7.81
C ASP A 80 -11.83 8.10 -8.76
N GLU A 81 -12.48 8.31 -9.91
CA GLU A 81 -12.70 7.27 -10.92
C GLU A 81 -11.37 6.75 -11.48
N GLU A 82 -10.37 7.62 -11.69
CA GLU A 82 -9.03 7.21 -12.10
C GLU A 82 -8.33 6.39 -11.01
N ALA A 83 -8.37 6.85 -9.76
CA ALA A 83 -7.79 6.14 -8.63
C ALA A 83 -8.42 4.75 -8.44
N ILE A 84 -9.75 4.64 -8.53
CA ILE A 84 -10.48 3.37 -8.48
C ILE A 84 -10.03 2.44 -9.61
N ARG A 85 -9.90 2.96 -10.84
CA ARG A 85 -9.48 2.18 -11.99
C ARG A 85 -8.07 1.61 -11.81
N GLU A 86 -7.15 2.42 -11.33
CA GLU A 86 -5.76 1.98 -11.16
C GLU A 86 -5.62 0.99 -9.99
N ASN A 87 -6.36 1.19 -8.90
CA ASN A 87 -6.49 0.19 -7.83
C ASN A 87 -7.03 -1.16 -8.34
N HIS A 88 -8.05 -1.15 -9.21
CA HIS A 88 -8.57 -2.39 -9.81
C HIS A 88 -7.54 -3.10 -10.69
N LYS A 89 -6.75 -2.35 -11.45
CA LYS A 89 -5.68 -2.90 -12.30
C LYS A 89 -4.55 -3.49 -11.46
N GLU A 90 -4.17 -2.84 -10.37
CA GLU A 90 -3.18 -3.39 -9.42
C GLU A 90 -3.70 -4.66 -8.76
N ALA A 91 -4.95 -4.68 -8.30
CA ALA A 91 -5.58 -5.88 -7.74
C ALA A 91 -5.54 -7.06 -8.74
N ALA A 92 -5.92 -6.82 -10.00
CA ALA A 92 -5.87 -7.85 -11.04
C ALA A 92 -4.45 -8.40 -11.28
N ARG A 93 -3.44 -7.52 -11.26
CA ARG A 93 -2.03 -7.93 -11.37
C ARG A 93 -1.60 -8.80 -10.19
N TYR A 94 -1.95 -8.40 -8.96
CA TYR A 94 -1.63 -9.19 -7.76
C TYR A 94 -2.35 -10.54 -7.75
N GLU A 95 -3.58 -10.62 -8.24
CA GLU A 95 -4.31 -11.88 -8.40
C GLU A 95 -3.62 -12.82 -9.40
N GLU A 96 -3.21 -12.31 -10.55
CA GLU A 96 -2.47 -13.09 -11.57
C GLU A 96 -1.14 -13.60 -11.01
N ASP A 97 -0.35 -12.74 -10.38
CA ASP A 97 0.91 -13.13 -9.76
C ASP A 97 0.71 -14.16 -8.65
N THR A 98 -0.32 -14.00 -7.82
CA THR A 98 -0.65 -14.96 -6.77
C THR A 98 -1.04 -16.32 -7.36
N ALA A 99 -1.85 -16.32 -8.43
CA ALA A 99 -2.24 -17.54 -9.13
C ALA A 99 -1.02 -18.25 -9.75
N ARG A 100 -0.12 -17.49 -10.39
CA ARG A 100 1.14 -17.99 -10.95
C ARG A 100 2.02 -18.61 -9.86
N MET A 101 2.27 -17.90 -8.77
CA MET A 101 3.08 -18.40 -7.65
C MET A 101 2.47 -19.68 -7.02
N ARG A 102 1.15 -19.75 -6.87
CA ARG A 102 0.46 -20.97 -6.40
C ARG A 102 0.63 -22.13 -7.38
N GLY A 103 0.58 -21.86 -8.68
CA GLY A 103 0.90 -22.84 -9.73
C GLY A 103 2.32 -23.38 -9.61
N GLU A 104 3.30 -22.48 -9.45
CA GLU A 104 4.71 -22.85 -9.25
C GLU A 104 4.91 -23.69 -7.99
N ILE A 105 4.27 -23.35 -6.87
CA ILE A 105 4.32 -24.15 -5.63
C ILE A 105 3.76 -25.56 -5.86
N LYS A 106 2.63 -25.67 -6.56
CA LYS A 106 2.01 -26.96 -6.87
C LYS A 106 2.93 -27.81 -7.75
N ALA A 107 3.51 -27.23 -8.80
CA ALA A 107 4.46 -27.92 -9.67
C ALA A 107 5.68 -28.43 -8.87
N LEU A 108 6.29 -27.56 -8.05
CA LEU A 108 7.45 -27.95 -7.21
C LEU A 108 7.13 -29.04 -6.18
N THR A 109 5.88 -29.13 -5.73
CA THR A 109 5.46 -30.11 -4.70
C THR A 109 5.02 -31.44 -5.29
N SER A 110 4.41 -31.43 -6.47
CA SER A 110 3.73 -32.61 -7.05
C SER A 110 4.38 -33.19 -8.29
N GLU A 111 5.27 -32.44 -8.96
CA GLU A 111 5.89 -32.87 -10.22
C GLU A 111 7.39 -33.14 -10.03
N PRO A 112 7.93 -34.22 -10.62
CA PRO A 112 9.36 -34.49 -10.59
C PRO A 112 10.11 -33.48 -11.47
N LYS A 113 11.12 -32.81 -10.89
CA LYS A 113 11.96 -31.87 -11.61
C LYS A 113 13.15 -32.58 -12.26
N VAL A 114 13.28 -32.46 -13.58
CA VAL A 114 14.42 -33.02 -14.32
C VAL A 114 15.62 -32.07 -14.23
N PHE A 115 16.77 -32.59 -13.81
CA PHE A 115 18.02 -31.85 -13.74
C PHE A 115 18.90 -32.23 -14.95
N GLN A 116 19.16 -31.28 -15.84
CA GLN A 116 20.00 -31.47 -17.04
C GLN A 116 21.40 -30.86 -16.90
N GLN A 117 21.77 -30.34 -15.72
CA GLN A 117 23.10 -29.78 -15.50
C GLN A 117 24.15 -30.88 -15.52
N SER A 118 25.23 -30.65 -16.27
CA SER A 118 26.37 -31.57 -16.41
C SER A 118 27.62 -31.11 -15.65
N LYS A 119 27.57 -29.95 -14.99
CA LYS A 119 28.70 -29.34 -14.27
C LYS A 119 28.31 -28.95 -12.86
N CYS A 120 29.25 -29.07 -11.93
CA CYS A 120 29.08 -28.66 -10.54
C CYS A 120 29.05 -27.14 -10.42
N SER A 121 28.11 -26.62 -9.63
CA SER A 121 27.94 -25.18 -9.44
C SER A 121 29.02 -24.55 -8.55
N ALA A 122 29.82 -25.35 -7.83
CA ALA A 122 30.92 -24.87 -6.98
C ALA A 122 32.30 -24.97 -7.64
N CYS A 123 32.64 -26.11 -8.25
CA CYS A 123 33.97 -26.35 -8.83
C CYS A 123 33.99 -26.31 -10.36
N HIS A 124 32.83 -26.20 -11.03
CA HIS A 124 32.65 -26.17 -12.49
C HIS A 124 33.16 -27.39 -13.27
N ASN A 125 33.63 -28.42 -12.59
CA ASN A 125 34.01 -29.70 -13.18
C ASN A 125 32.79 -30.51 -13.60
N PRO A 126 32.96 -31.49 -14.51
CA PRO A 126 31.90 -32.43 -14.88
C PRO A 126 31.34 -33.10 -13.63
N LEU A 127 30.02 -33.28 -13.59
CA LEU A 127 29.38 -33.96 -12.48
C LEU A 127 29.70 -35.44 -12.49
N GLU A 128 30.18 -35.92 -11.35
CA GLU A 128 30.43 -37.34 -11.08
C GLU A 128 29.60 -37.73 -9.87
N LEU A 129 29.09 -38.97 -9.88
CA LEU A 129 28.30 -39.48 -8.76
C LEU A 129 29.20 -39.69 -7.54
N PRO A 130 28.77 -39.35 -6.31
CA PRO A 130 27.43 -38.87 -5.92
C PRO A 130 27.22 -37.34 -6.05
N THR A 131 26.02 -36.95 -6.50
CA THR A 131 25.62 -35.55 -6.70
C THR A 131 24.40 -35.18 -5.86
N VAL A 132 24.35 -33.93 -5.38
CA VAL A 132 23.21 -33.36 -4.66
C VAL A 132 22.52 -32.32 -5.55
N ASN A 133 21.21 -32.49 -5.78
CA ASN A 133 20.39 -31.62 -6.62
C ASN A 133 19.42 -30.81 -5.75
N PHE A 134 19.45 -29.49 -5.88
CA PHE A 134 18.49 -28.61 -5.19
C PHE A 134 17.36 -28.19 -6.12
N PHE A 135 16.14 -28.06 -5.60
CA PHE A 135 14.99 -27.57 -6.39
C PHE A 135 15.15 -26.15 -6.97
N CYS A 136 16.11 -25.37 -6.46
CA CYS A 136 16.51 -24.11 -7.09
C CYS A 136 17.24 -24.28 -8.44
N GLY A 137 17.53 -25.53 -8.85
CA GLY A 137 18.17 -25.87 -10.12
C GLY A 137 19.67 -26.06 -10.04
N HIS A 138 20.32 -25.75 -8.92
CA HIS A 138 21.77 -25.94 -8.75
C HIS A 138 22.11 -27.37 -8.36
N VAL A 139 23.13 -27.90 -9.04
CA VAL A 139 23.69 -29.22 -8.79
C VAL A 139 25.13 -29.11 -8.30
N PHE A 140 25.51 -29.97 -7.35
CA PHE A 140 26.84 -30.02 -6.76
C PHE A 140 27.30 -31.46 -6.59
N HIS A 141 28.62 -31.68 -6.55
CA HIS A 141 29.18 -32.91 -5.99
C HIS A 141 28.93 -32.95 -4.48
N GLN A 142 28.69 -34.13 -3.92
CA GLN A 142 28.53 -34.28 -2.46
C GLN A 142 29.73 -33.71 -1.69
N GLY A 143 30.96 -33.98 -2.14
CA GLY A 143 32.17 -33.45 -1.52
C GLY A 143 32.36 -31.93 -1.66
N CYS A 144 31.66 -31.28 -2.59
CA CYS A 144 31.75 -29.82 -2.78
C CYS A 144 30.79 -29.03 -1.89
N LEU A 145 29.83 -29.67 -1.21
CA LEU A 145 28.89 -28.98 -0.32
C LEU A 145 29.42 -28.76 1.10
N GLY A 146 30.45 -29.51 1.50
CA GLY A 146 30.97 -29.49 2.88
C GLY A 146 29.96 -30.10 3.87
N ASP A 147 29.96 -29.64 5.13
CA ASP A 147 29.13 -30.21 6.19
C ASP A 147 27.64 -29.83 6.13
N ASN A 148 27.24 -28.92 5.22
CA ASN A 148 25.88 -28.35 5.21
C ASN A 148 25.06 -28.78 3.99
N ASP A 149 24.85 -30.09 3.85
CA ASP A 149 24.13 -30.75 2.74
C ASP A 149 22.66 -30.33 2.56
N GLN A 150 22.10 -29.53 3.48
CA GLN A 150 20.68 -29.17 3.48
C GLN A 150 20.34 -27.88 2.73
N GLU A 151 21.34 -27.03 2.42
CA GLU A 151 21.09 -25.74 1.75
C GLU A 151 22.04 -25.52 0.57
N CYS A 152 21.49 -25.12 -0.59
CA CYS A 152 22.32 -24.67 -1.71
C CYS A 152 23.12 -23.42 -1.33
N SER A 153 24.45 -23.49 -1.36
CA SER A 153 25.38 -22.43 -0.97
C SER A 153 25.18 -21.11 -1.73
N LEU A 154 24.83 -21.16 -3.02
CA LEU A 154 24.61 -19.98 -3.86
C LEU A 154 23.33 -19.21 -3.47
N CYS A 155 22.26 -19.93 -3.14
CA CYS A 155 20.96 -19.35 -2.85
C CYS A 155 20.68 -19.20 -1.34
N ALA A 156 21.49 -19.82 -0.49
CA ALA A 156 21.39 -19.73 0.97
C ALA A 156 21.36 -18.29 1.50
N PRO A 157 22.26 -17.36 1.10
CA PRO A 157 22.23 -16.00 1.64
C PRO A 157 20.93 -15.27 1.29
N GLN A 158 20.41 -15.43 0.07
CA GLN A 158 19.16 -14.82 -0.33
C GLN A 158 17.96 -15.43 0.44
N ARG A 159 17.90 -16.76 0.57
CA ARG A 159 16.84 -17.42 1.35
C ARG A 159 16.88 -17.06 2.83
N ARG A 160 18.06 -16.87 3.42
CA ARG A 160 18.21 -16.40 4.80
C ARG A 160 17.63 -15.02 4.99
N ARG A 161 17.96 -14.06 4.11
CA ARG A 161 17.36 -12.71 4.14
C ARG A 161 15.84 -12.75 4.08
N VAL A 162 15.27 -13.58 3.20
CA VAL A 162 13.81 -13.73 3.09
C VAL A 162 13.23 -14.32 4.37
N ARG A 163 13.85 -15.36 4.96
CA ARG A 163 13.41 -15.96 6.22
C ARG A 163 13.50 -14.99 7.39
N GLU A 164 14.58 -14.23 7.49
CA GLU A 164 14.78 -13.19 8.51
C GLU A 164 13.69 -12.10 8.39
N HIS A 165 13.39 -11.66 7.17
CA HIS A 165 12.33 -10.69 6.94
C HIS A 165 10.95 -11.24 7.34
N MET A 166 10.64 -12.49 7.00
CA MET A 166 9.40 -13.16 7.44
C MET A 166 9.32 -13.29 8.96
N GLN A 167 10.43 -13.61 9.64
CA GLN A 167 10.47 -13.69 11.10
C GLN A 167 10.26 -12.31 11.74
N GLN A 168 10.89 -11.27 11.20
CA GLN A 168 10.71 -9.90 11.66
C GLN A 168 9.24 -9.47 11.50
N GLN A 169 8.62 -9.75 10.35
CA GLN A 169 7.20 -9.46 10.12
C GLN A 169 6.30 -10.21 11.11
N GLN A 170 6.57 -11.48 11.41
CA GLN A 170 5.83 -12.25 12.41
C GLN A 170 5.97 -11.69 13.83
N GLN A 171 7.17 -11.24 14.21
CA GLN A 171 7.40 -10.61 15.51
C GLN A 171 6.63 -9.29 15.64
N LEU A 172 6.67 -8.45 14.60
CA LEU A 172 5.89 -7.21 14.54
C LEU A 172 4.39 -7.50 14.57
N ALA A 173 3.94 -8.57 13.90
CA ALA A 173 2.54 -8.98 13.91
C ALA A 173 2.06 -9.46 15.29
N ALA A 174 2.96 -10.00 16.13
CA ALA A 174 2.66 -10.40 17.50
C ALA A 174 2.68 -9.23 18.50
N ALA A 175 3.29 -8.10 18.14
CA ALA A 175 3.42 -6.92 18.98
C ALA A 175 2.17 -6.01 18.90
N HIS A 176 1.02 -6.51 19.37
CA HIS A 176 -0.24 -5.78 19.36
C HIS A 176 -0.17 -4.43 20.10
N ASP A 177 0.62 -4.33 21.17
CA ASP A 177 0.81 -3.08 21.92
C ASP A 177 1.50 -1.99 21.11
N ASP A 178 2.42 -2.37 20.21
CA ASP A 178 3.13 -1.42 19.35
C ASP A 178 2.26 -0.95 18.19
N PHE A 179 1.32 -1.79 17.74
CA PHE A 179 0.27 -1.38 16.81
C PHE A 179 -0.58 -0.25 17.40
N PHE A 180 -1.11 -0.41 18.61
CA PHE A 180 -1.95 0.62 19.23
C PHE A 180 -1.19 1.94 19.45
N LYS A 181 0.08 1.88 19.89
CA LYS A 181 0.93 3.08 20.03
C LYS A 181 1.18 3.78 18.69
N GLN A 182 1.33 3.03 17.60
CA GLN A 182 1.52 3.61 16.26
C GLN A 182 0.22 4.18 15.72
N LEU A 183 -0.91 3.50 15.95
CA LEU A 183 -2.23 3.96 15.55
C LEU A 183 -2.60 5.29 16.23
N GLU A 184 -2.31 5.44 17.52
CA GLU A 184 -2.56 6.69 18.28
C GLU A 184 -1.71 7.88 17.80
N ARG A 185 -0.56 7.61 17.17
CA ARG A 185 0.39 8.64 16.73
C ARG A 185 0.28 8.96 15.24
N SER A 186 -0.37 8.09 14.46
CA SER A 186 -0.41 8.20 13.00
C SER A 186 -1.51 9.16 12.56
N PRO A 187 -1.23 10.04 11.57
CA PRO A 187 -2.26 10.90 10.98
C PRO A 187 -3.25 10.11 10.12
N ASP A 188 -2.83 8.96 9.56
CA ASP A 188 -3.69 8.06 8.79
C ASP A 188 -3.87 6.73 9.54
N GLY A 189 -4.97 6.67 10.30
CA GLY A 189 -5.34 5.48 11.05
C GLY A 189 -5.69 4.29 10.13
N PHE A 190 -6.31 4.54 8.98
CA PHE A 190 -6.70 3.47 8.07
C PHE A 190 -5.49 2.86 7.36
N GLY A 191 -4.58 3.69 6.83
CA GLY A 191 -3.34 3.21 6.22
C GLY A 191 -2.48 2.40 7.19
N THR A 192 -2.38 2.86 8.44
CA THR A 192 -1.69 2.10 9.50
C THR A 192 -2.34 0.75 9.74
N VAL A 193 -3.67 0.68 9.83
CA VAL A 193 -4.41 -0.59 9.97
C VAL A 193 -4.19 -1.50 8.76
N ALA A 194 -4.29 -0.97 7.54
CA ALA A 194 -4.09 -1.71 6.30
C ALA A 194 -2.67 -2.29 6.18
N GLU A 195 -1.64 -1.53 6.56
CA GLU A 195 -0.26 -2.00 6.57
C GLU A 195 -0.05 -3.16 7.57
N PHE A 196 -0.56 -3.03 8.79
CA PHE A 196 -0.46 -4.08 9.79
C PHE A 196 -1.29 -5.33 9.46
N LEU A 197 -2.43 -5.16 8.79
CA LEU A 197 -3.20 -6.25 8.19
C LEU A 197 -2.38 -6.97 7.12
N GLY A 198 -1.74 -6.22 6.21
CA GLY A 198 -0.85 -6.77 5.18
C GLY A 198 0.36 -7.52 5.74
N ARG A 199 0.87 -7.10 6.91
CA ARG A 199 1.93 -7.80 7.65
C ARG A 199 1.47 -9.07 8.38
N GLY A 200 0.16 -9.34 8.39
CA GLY A 200 -0.40 -10.59 8.89
C GLY A 200 -0.77 -10.60 10.38
N MET A 201 -1.06 -9.45 11.01
CA MET A 201 -1.57 -9.40 12.39
C MET A 201 -2.79 -10.30 12.63
N LEU A 202 -3.62 -10.53 11.61
CA LEU A 202 -4.81 -11.39 11.69
C LEU A 202 -4.59 -12.82 11.14
N CYS A 203 -3.40 -13.16 10.62
CA CYS A 203 -3.14 -14.46 10.01
C CYS A 203 -3.12 -15.62 11.02
N ASN A 204 -3.07 -15.34 12.33
CA ASN A 204 -3.29 -16.35 13.37
C ASN A 204 -4.73 -16.87 13.43
N ILE A 205 -5.69 -16.24 12.74
CA ILE A 205 -7.09 -16.67 12.71
C ILE A 205 -7.33 -17.77 11.67
N SER A 206 -6.46 -17.90 10.66
CA SER A 206 -6.66 -18.82 9.52
C SER A 206 -5.72 -20.03 9.49
N ARG A 207 -4.87 -20.23 10.51
CA ARG A 207 -4.02 -21.41 10.58
C ARG A 207 -4.77 -22.49 11.37
N PRO A 208 -5.31 -23.55 10.74
CA PRO A 208 -5.78 -24.69 11.53
C PRO A 208 -4.59 -25.25 12.32
N PRO A 209 -4.82 -25.70 13.56
CA PRO A 209 -3.77 -26.37 14.34
C PRO A 209 -3.25 -27.57 13.53
N ARG A 210 -1.93 -27.70 13.47
CA ARG A 210 -1.25 -28.86 12.89
C ARG A 210 -1.59 -30.13 13.64
#